data_AF-A0A9X2SZ07-F1
#
_entry.id   AF-A0A9X2SZ07-F1
#
_cell.length_a   1.000
_cell.length_b   1.000
_cell.length_c   1.000
_cell.angle_alpha   90.00
_cell.angle_beta   90.00
_cell.angle_gamma   90.00
#
_symmetry.space_group_name_H-M   'P 1'
#
loop_
_entity.id
_entity.type
_entity.pdbx_description
1 polymer ?
#
loop_
_entity_poly.entity_id
_entity_poly.type
_entity_poly.pdbx_seq_one_letter_code
_entity_poly.pdbx_strand_id
1 'polypeptide(L)' 'MKNFKEFKMREIVNTDLRAIGVFKKLGIDYDNCKEKTLLEVCGKEHINPELVLDYMAEAILNDLTWVDYKMPSQIH' A
#
# COMPACT_ATOMS: atom_id res chain seq x y z
N MET A 1 13.61 -10.29 -12.72
CA MET A 1 12.95 -9.33 -11.81
C MET A 1 12.53 -10.08 -10.57
N LYS A 2 12.75 -9.52 -9.37
CA LYS A 2 12.24 -10.11 -8.12
C LYS A 2 10.71 -10.05 -8.09
N ASN A 3 10.06 -11.02 -7.47
CA ASN A 3 8.62 -11.03 -7.29
C ASN A 3 8.21 -10.01 -6.22
N PHE A 4 7.05 -9.35 -6.35
CA PHE A 4 6.55 -8.36 -5.40
C PHE A 4 6.57 -8.86 -3.94
N LYS A 5 6.25 -10.14 -3.76
CA LYS A 5 6.17 -10.83 -2.47
C LYS A 5 7.53 -10.95 -1.75
N GLU A 6 8.62 -10.84 -2.50
CA GLU A 6 9.99 -10.99 -2.01
C GLU A 6 10.62 -9.66 -1.57
N PHE A 7 9.95 -8.53 -1.82
CA PHE A 7 10.42 -7.24 -1.32
C PHE A 7 10.16 -7.11 0.18
N LYS A 8 11.10 -6.44 0.85
CA LYS A 8 10.89 -6.04 2.24
C LYS A 8 9.80 -4.99 2.33
N MET A 9 9.06 -5.02 3.43
CA MET A 9 8.03 -4.02 3.73
C MET A 9 8.58 -2.58 3.62
N ARG A 10 9.80 -2.33 4.10
CA ARG A 10 10.48 -1.03 3.96
C ARG A 10 10.74 -0.64 2.50
N GLU A 11 11.11 -1.58 1.64
CA GLU A 11 11.36 -1.30 0.22
C GLU A 11 10.06 -0.90 -0.49
N ILE A 12 8.96 -1.56 -0.14
CA ILE A 12 7.61 -1.24 -0.65
C ILE A 12 7.20 0.18 -0.21
N VAL A 13 7.37 0.50 1.07
CA VAL A 13 7.03 1.84 1.62
C VAL A 13 7.93 2.94 1.05
N ASN A 14 9.22 2.67 0.86
CA ASN A 14 10.14 3.62 0.24
C ASN A 14 9.76 3.92 -1.22
N THR A 15 9.10 2.97 -1.89
CA THR A 15 8.57 3.16 -3.25
C THR A 15 7.25 3.92 -3.22
N ASP A 16 6.38 3.60 -2.26
CA ASP A 16 5.08 4.25 -2.09
C ASP A 16 4.66 4.28 -0.61
N LEU A 17 4.62 5.49 -0.04
CA LEU A 17 4.26 5.70 1.37
C LEU A 17 2.81 5.29 1.69
N ARG A 18 1.93 5.21 0.69
CA ARG A 18 0.53 4.77 0.87
C ARG A 18 0.44 3.32 1.30
N ALA A 19 1.47 2.52 1.04
CA ALA A 19 1.56 1.15 1.51
C ALA A 19 1.42 1.05 3.05
N ILE A 20 1.85 2.06 3.81
CA ILE A 20 1.65 2.11 5.27
C ILE A 20 0.15 2.09 5.61
N GLY A 21 -0.65 2.87 4.90
CA GLY A 21 -2.11 2.89 5.09
C GLY A 21 -2.77 1.56 4.76
N VAL A 22 -2.30 0.91 3.69
CA VAL A 22 -2.76 -0.44 3.29
C VAL A 22 -2.40 -1.48 4.36
N PHE A 23 -1.16 -1.49 4.84
CA PHE A 23 -0.73 -2.39 5.90
C PHE A 23 -1.57 -2.22 7.17
N LYS A 24 -1.80 -0.97 7.58
CA LYS A 24 -2.65 -0.65 8.73
C LYS A 24 -4.09 -1.14 8.54
N LYS A 25 -4.67 -0.96 7.35
CA LYS A 25 -6.04 -1.45 7.01
C LYS A 25 -6.12 -2.98 7.08
N LEU A 26 -5.03 -3.66 6.73
CA LEU A 26 -4.91 -5.12 6.78
C LEU A 26 -4.50 -5.65 8.17
N GLY A 27 -4.37 -4.77 9.18
CA GLY A 27 -3.96 -5.17 10.53
C GLY A 27 -2.48 -5.51 10.68
N ILE A 28 -1.66 -5.19 9.68
CA ILE A 28 -0.22 -5.44 9.68
C ILE A 28 0.48 -4.30 10.42
N ASP A 29 1.23 -4.65 11.47
CA ASP A 29 2.14 -3.73 12.15
C ASP A 29 3.43 -3.56 11.35
N TYR A 30 3.50 -2.45 10.61
CA TYR A 30 4.64 -2.10 9.78
C TYR A 30 5.94 -1.93 10.59
N ASP A 31 5.91 -1.25 11.73
CA ASP A 31 7.13 -0.92 12.47
C ASP A 31 7.82 -2.19 13.00
N ASN A 32 7.02 -3.18 13.39
CA ASN A 32 7.50 -4.50 13.81
C ASN A 32 7.91 -5.41 12.65
N CYS A 33 7.48 -5.12 11.42
CA CYS A 33 7.68 -5.97 10.26
C CYS A 33 8.52 -5.36 9.13
N LYS A 34 9.01 -4.12 9.29
CA LYS A 34 9.66 -3.35 8.21
C LYS A 34 10.84 -4.03 7.52
N GLU A 35 11.59 -4.87 8.24
CA GLU A 35 12.74 -5.62 7.70
C GLU A 35 12.39 -7.01 7.17
N LYS A 36 11.15 -7.47 7.36
CA LYS A 36 10.63 -8.73 6.81
C LYS A 36 10.12 -8.53 5.39
N THR A 37 10.11 -9.62 4.62
CA THR A 37 9.49 -9.67 3.30
C THR A 37 7.97 -9.68 3.41
N LEU A 38 7.30 -9.21 2.37
CA LEU A 38 5.84 -9.25 2.32
C LEU A 38 5.31 -10.67 2.47
N LEU A 39 5.97 -11.66 1.87
CA LEU A 39 5.61 -13.07 1.98
C LEU A 39 5.65 -13.58 3.43
N GLU A 40 6.70 -13.26 4.18
CA GLU A 40 6.83 -13.66 5.59
C GLU A 40 5.73 -13.04 6.46
N VAL A 41 5.43 -11.76 6.22
CA VAL A 41 4.40 -11.04 6.97
C VAL A 41 3.01 -11.59 6.65
N CYS A 42 2.70 -11.72 5.36
CA CYS A 42 1.43 -12.28 4.89
C CYS A 42 1.23 -13.72 5.37
N GLY A 43 2.28 -14.54 5.36
CA GLY A 43 2.24 -15.91 5.87
C GLY A 43 1.96 -15.98 7.37
N LYS A 44 2.53 -15.07 8.17
CA LYS A 44 2.31 -15.00 9.62
C LYS A 44 0.91 -14.49 9.99
N GLU A 45 0.41 -13.50 9.26
CA GLU A 45 -0.87 -12.85 9.52
C GLU A 45 -2.04 -13.53 8.78
N HIS A 46 -1.79 -14.62 8.06
CA HIS A 46 -2.77 -15.34 7.23
C HIS A 46 -3.46 -14.45 6.17
N ILE A 47 -2.71 -13.52 5.59
CA ILE A 47 -3.17 -12.59 4.57
C ILE A 47 -2.70 -13.08 3.19
N ASN A 48 -3.52 -12.93 2.16
CA ASN A 48 -3.09 -13.19 0.78
C ASN A 48 -2.23 -12.01 0.27
N PRO A 49 -0.98 -12.22 -0.18
CA PRO A 49 -0.16 -11.15 -0.75
C PRO A 49 -0.79 -10.42 -1.95
N GLU A 50 -1.64 -11.09 -2.72
CA GLU A 50 -2.35 -10.47 -3.85
C GLU A 50 -3.36 -9.41 -3.36
N LEU A 51 -4.00 -9.61 -2.20
CA LEU A 51 -4.89 -8.60 -1.62
C LEU A 51 -4.14 -7.31 -1.27
N VAL A 52 -2.88 -7.43 -0.84
CA VAL A 52 -2.04 -6.26 -0.55
C VAL A 52 -1.83 -5.45 -1.83
N LEU A 53 -1.56 -6.12 -2.95
CA LEU A 53 -1.44 -5.48 -4.26
C LEU A 53 -2.74 -4.80 -4.68
N ASP A 54 -3.87 -5.47 -4.53
CA ASP A 54 -5.19 -4.93 -4.88
C ASP A 54 -5.48 -3.65 -4.08
N TYR A 55 -5.24 -3.65 -2.76
CA TYR A 55 -5.43 -2.46 -1.93
C TYR A 55 -4.44 -1.35 -2.24
N MET A 56 -3.20 -1.68 -2.63
CA MET A 56 -2.24 -0.67 -3.09
C MET A 56 -2.68 -0.05 -4.42
N ALA A 57 -3.16 -0.85 -5.37
CA ALA A 57 -3.71 -0.36 -6.63
C ALA A 57 -4.96 0.52 -6.39
N GLU A 58 -5.85 0.10 -5.50
CA GLU A 58 -7.03 0.88 -5.10
C GLU A 58 -6.63 2.21 -4.44
N ALA A 59 -5.61 2.20 -3.57
CA ALA A 59 -5.09 3.41 -2.95
C ALA A 59 -4.53 4.39 -3.99
N ILE A 60 -3.81 3.89 -5.01
CA ILE A 60 -3.31 4.71 -6.12
C ILE A 60 -4.47 5.34 -6.90
N LEU A 61 -5.50 4.55 -7.24
CA LEU A 61 -6.65 5.02 -8.01
C LEU A 61 -7.49 6.04 -7.23
N ASN A 62 -7.73 5.81 -5.94
CA ASN A 62 -8.47 6.74 -5.09
C ASN A 62 -7.71 8.06 -4.90
N ASP A 63 -6.38 8.05 -4.80
CA ASP A 63 -5.57 9.26 -4.69
C ASP A 63 -5.57 10.06 -6.01
N LEU A 64 -5.62 9.38 -7.16
CA LEU A 64 -5.79 10.02 -8.48
C LEU A 64 -7.13 10.76 -8.61
N THR A 65 -8.18 10.35 -7.88
CA THR A 65 -9.47 11.07 -7.90
C THR A 65 -9.44 12.45 -7.22
N TRP A 66 -8.42 12.76 -6.42
CA TRP A 66 -8.23 14.10 -5.83
C TRP A 66 -7.51 15.09 -6.75
N VAL A 67 -6.89 14.62 -7.83
CA VAL A 67 -6.14 15.50 -8.76
C VAL A 67 -7.05 16.13 -9.83
N ASP A 68 -8.29 15.64 -10.01
CA ASP A 68 -9.21 16.11 -11.07
C ASP A 68 -10.50 16.81 -10.60
N TYR A 69 -10.62 17.20 -9.32
CA TYR A 69 -11.74 18.01 -8.84
C TYR A 69 -11.30 19.29 -8.11
N LYS A 70 -10.47 20.09 -8.78
CA LYS A 70 -10.67 21.55 -8.69
C LYS A 70 -11.57 21.98 -9.83
N MET A 71 -12.88 21.78 -9.67
CA MET A 71 -13.83 22.65 -10.37
C MET A 71 -13.44 24.08 -10.01
N PRO A 72 -13.13 24.95 -11.00
CA PRO A 72 -12.96 26.37 -10.73
C PRO A 72 -14.20 26.84 -9.99
N SER A 73 -13.99 27.29 -8.77
CA SER A 73 -14.94 28.02 -7.96
C SER A 73 -15.71 28.99 -8.85
N GLN A 74 -17.04 28.92 -8.76
CA GLN A 74 -17.96 29.77 -9.48
C GLN A 74 -17.48 31.23 -9.41
N ILE A 75 -17.18 31.79 -10.59
CA ILE A 75 -16.99 33.23 -10.77
C ILE A 75 -18.37 33.85 -10.53
N HIS A 76 -18.50 34.56 -9.42
CA HIS A 76 -19.64 35.41 -9.10
C HIS A 76 -19.49 36.75 -9.83
#